data_AF-A0A2T4XAL7-F1
#
_entry.id   AF-A0A2T4XAL7-F1
#
_cell.length_a   1.000
_cell.length_b   1.000
_cell.length_c   1.000
_cell.angle_alpha   90.00
_cell.angle_beta   90.00
_cell.angle_gamma   90.00
#
_symmetry.space_group_name_H-M   'P 1'
#
loop_
_entity.id
_entity.type
_entity.pdbx_description
1 polymer ?
#
loop_
_entity_poly.entity_id
_entity_poly.type
_entity_poly.pdbx_seq_one_letter_code
_entity_poly.pdbx_strand_id
1 'polypeptide(L)'
;MLLISFYWLGLPYTFGDEAFLIKWTALTKKSLFGIDPKPSPESVLFVDLSESKTTESIPNEFGEINDYHRIITTDRQQLASFLEMIVPYRDDVRLVVLDVLLDKPSPGDSILQRTVEKLGDKILGINQLNNEGGIDSTAIHFPNQALANYRSAQGLFLKYPLLLKGHFPTVPLAMYQ
;
A
#
# COMPACT_ATOMS: atom_id res chain seq x y z
N MET A 1 3.08 -39.64 5.64
CA MET A 1 3.39 -38.36 6.32
C MET A 1 3.73 -37.26 5.33
N LEU A 2 4.78 -37.38 4.51
CA LEU A 2 5.21 -36.34 3.55
C LEU A 2 4.11 -35.89 2.54
N LEU A 3 3.36 -36.81 1.95
CA LEU A 3 2.23 -36.51 1.06
C LEU A 3 1.05 -35.83 1.77
N ILE A 4 0.80 -36.21 3.02
CA ILE A 4 -0.23 -35.59 3.86
C ILE A 4 0.21 -34.17 4.21
N SER A 5 1.49 -33.95 4.52
CA SER A 5 2.06 -32.62 4.77
C SER A 5 1.98 -31.71 3.54
N PHE A 6 2.28 -32.23 2.34
CA PHE A 6 2.16 -31.46 1.10
C PHE A 6 0.71 -31.13 0.75
N TYR A 7 -0.21 -32.08 0.94
CA TYR A 7 -1.64 -31.85 0.77
C TYR A 7 -2.15 -30.80 1.77
N TRP A 8 -1.72 -30.90 3.03
CA TRP A 8 -2.12 -29.99 4.10
C TRP A 8 -1.59 -28.56 3.90
N LEU A 9 -0.35 -28.42 3.40
CA LEU A 9 0.23 -27.13 2.99
C LEU A 9 -0.44 -26.50 1.77
N GLY A 10 -1.15 -27.29 0.97
CA GLY A 10 -1.92 -26.84 -0.20
C GLY A 10 -3.37 -26.43 0.12
N LEU A 11 -3.86 -26.66 1.34
CA LEU A 11 -5.22 -26.30 1.71
C LEU A 11 -5.33 -24.79 2.00
N PRO A 12 -6.38 -24.11 1.47
CA PRO A 12 -6.49 -22.66 1.54
C PRO A 12 -6.97 -22.09 2.89
N TYR A 13 -7.09 -22.90 3.95
CA TYR A 13 -7.70 -22.47 5.21
C TYR A 13 -7.11 -23.16 6.43
N THR A 14 -6.65 -22.35 7.38
CA THR A 14 -6.48 -22.79 8.76
C THR A 14 -7.20 -21.85 9.72
N PHE A 15 -8.13 -22.45 10.45
CA PHE A 15 -9.10 -21.82 11.35
C PHE A 15 -8.46 -21.38 12.69
N GLY A 16 -9.24 -20.65 13.49
CA GLY A 16 -8.84 -19.90 14.69
C GLY A 16 -7.93 -20.59 15.72
N ASP A 17 -7.91 -21.92 15.81
CA ASP A 17 -7.01 -22.65 16.71
C ASP A 17 -5.54 -22.54 16.28
N GLU A 18 -5.27 -22.56 14.96
CA GLU A 18 -3.93 -22.26 14.45
C GLU A 18 -3.56 -20.80 14.67
N ALA A 19 -4.52 -19.87 14.54
CA ALA A 19 -4.26 -18.46 14.83
C ALA A 19 -3.91 -18.26 16.31
N PHE A 20 -4.53 -19.02 17.23
CA PHE A 20 -4.19 -19.02 18.65
C PHE A 20 -2.78 -19.56 18.90
N LEU A 21 -2.43 -20.71 18.29
CA LEU A 21 -1.10 -21.32 18.38
C LEU A 21 0.00 -20.43 17.77
N ILE A 22 -0.29 -19.79 16.63
CA ILE A 22 0.60 -18.81 15.98
C ILE A 22 0.79 -17.57 16.86
N LYS A 23 -0.29 -17.02 17.43
CA LYS A 23 -0.20 -15.88 18.36
C LYS A 23 0.63 -16.22 19.60
N TRP A 24 0.39 -17.39 20.21
CA TRP A 24 1.14 -17.84 21.38
C TRP A 24 2.62 -18.07 21.06
N THR A 25 2.91 -18.78 19.97
CA THR A 25 4.31 -19.01 19.56
C THR A 25 5.02 -17.71 19.16
N ALA A 26 4.32 -16.75 18.55
CA ALA A 26 4.86 -15.42 18.27
C ALA A 26 5.14 -14.62 19.55
N LEU A 27 4.22 -14.64 20.54
CA LEU A 27 4.42 -13.99 21.83
C LEU A 27 5.60 -14.59 22.59
N THR A 28 5.71 -15.91 22.64
CA THR A 28 6.81 -16.61 23.32
C THR A 28 8.14 -16.35 22.60
N LYS A 29 8.18 -16.43 21.26
CA LYS A 29 9.38 -16.12 20.47
C LYS A 29 9.86 -14.69 20.72
N LYS A 30 8.94 -13.73 20.71
CA LYS A 30 9.25 -12.33 20.93
C LYS A 30 9.73 -12.06 22.37
N SER A 31 9.04 -12.62 23.36
CA SER A 31 9.31 -12.38 24.78
C SER A 31 10.61 -13.05 25.25
N LEU A 32 10.87 -14.29 24.82
CA LEU A 32 12.07 -15.02 25.25
C LEU A 32 13.31 -14.78 24.38
N PHE A 33 13.14 -14.66 23.05
CA PHE A 33 14.27 -14.72 22.12
C PHE A 33 14.56 -13.39 21.42
N GLY A 34 13.73 -12.36 21.60
CA GLY A 34 13.93 -11.06 20.94
C GLY A 34 13.91 -11.12 19.41
N ILE A 35 13.38 -12.21 18.83
CA ILE A 35 13.24 -12.40 17.38
C ILE A 35 12.12 -11.47 16.89
N ASP A 36 12.37 -10.77 15.78
CA ASP A 36 11.55 -9.70 15.21
C ASP A 36 11.43 -8.44 16.09
N PRO A 37 12.52 -7.65 16.25
CA PRO A 37 12.43 -6.34 16.88
C PRO A 37 11.46 -5.47 16.07
N LYS A 38 10.40 -4.99 16.73
CA LYS A 38 9.50 -4.02 16.13
C LYS A 38 10.25 -2.69 15.95
N PRO A 39 9.97 -1.92 14.88
CA PRO A 39 10.53 -0.57 14.76
C PRO A 39 10.14 0.28 15.98
N SER A 40 11.04 1.16 16.40
CA SER A 40 10.73 2.13 17.46
C SER A 40 9.55 2.99 17.02
N PRO A 41 8.56 3.28 17.87
CA PRO A 41 7.49 4.21 17.52
C PRO A 41 8.01 5.58 17.04
N GLU A 42 9.15 6.02 17.56
CA GLU A 42 9.82 7.28 17.19
C GLU A 42 10.44 7.23 15.79
N SER A 43 10.58 6.05 15.20
CA SER A 43 11.15 5.85 13.86
C SER A 43 10.10 5.83 12.75
N VAL A 44 8.81 6.01 13.09
CA VAL A 44 7.69 5.94 12.14
C VAL A 44 6.81 7.18 12.28
N LEU A 45 6.57 7.86 11.16
CA LEU A 45 5.63 8.96 11.06
C LEU A 45 4.41 8.51 10.27
N PHE A 46 3.22 8.61 10.89
CA PHE A 46 1.95 8.39 10.22
C PHE A 46 1.34 9.74 9.84
N VAL A 47 0.93 9.86 8.58
CA VAL A 47 0.32 11.08 8.05
C VAL A 47 -1.06 10.72 7.51
N ASP A 48 -2.08 11.34 8.07
CA ASP A 48 -3.44 11.21 7.56
C ASP A 48 -3.67 12.25 6.46
N LEU A 49 -4.08 11.77 5.28
CA LEU A 49 -4.39 12.57 4.10
C LEU A 49 -5.91 12.71 3.88
N SER A 50 -6.74 12.23 4.81
CA SER A 50 -8.20 12.22 4.69
C SER A 50 -8.83 13.60 4.49
N GLU A 51 -8.19 14.65 5.02
CA GLU A 51 -8.59 16.06 4.87
C GLU A 51 -7.93 16.76 3.68
N SER A 52 -6.92 16.14 3.05
CA SER A 52 -6.22 16.66 1.87
C SER A 52 -7.01 16.34 0.60
N LYS A 53 -8.17 16.97 0.45
CA LYS A 53 -9.09 16.75 -0.66
C LYS A 53 -9.28 18.03 -1.48
N THR A 54 -9.31 17.86 -2.78
CA THR A 54 -9.69 18.90 -3.74
C THR A 54 -10.85 18.43 -4.60
N THR A 55 -11.50 19.37 -5.26
CA THR A 55 -12.61 19.09 -6.17
C THR A 55 -12.17 19.39 -7.59
N GLU A 56 -12.24 18.39 -8.46
CA GLU A 56 -11.85 18.51 -9.86
C GLU A 56 -13.09 18.41 -10.74
N SER A 57 -13.20 19.28 -11.74
CA SER A 57 -14.29 19.23 -12.72
C SER A 57 -14.01 18.13 -13.73
N ILE A 58 -15.00 17.26 -13.96
CA ILE A 58 -14.93 16.20 -14.98
C ILE A 58 -15.86 16.51 -16.15
N PRO A 59 -15.52 16.09 -17.38
CA PRO A 59 -16.42 16.19 -18.51
C PRO A 59 -17.70 15.38 -18.25
N ASN A 60 -18.85 15.91 -18.66
CA ASN A 60 -20.10 15.16 -18.70
C ASN A 60 -20.10 14.12 -19.84
N GLU A 61 -21.20 13.39 -20.00
CA GLU A 61 -21.39 12.37 -21.05
C GLU A 61 -21.23 12.92 -22.49
N PHE A 62 -21.29 14.24 -22.67
CA PHE A 62 -21.12 14.95 -23.94
C PHE A 62 -19.73 15.59 -24.09
N GLY A 63 -18.83 15.41 -23.12
CA GLY A 63 -17.47 15.96 -23.13
C GLY A 63 -17.36 17.41 -22.65
N GLU A 64 -18.43 18.01 -22.14
CA GLU A 64 -18.45 19.38 -21.65
C GLU A 64 -18.09 19.46 -20.16
N ILE A 65 -17.27 20.43 -19.77
CA ILE A 65 -16.95 20.70 -18.37
C ILE A 65 -18.07 21.57 -17.78
N ASN A 66 -18.73 21.12 -16.72
CA ASN A 66 -19.71 21.91 -15.99
C ASN A 66 -19.50 21.83 -14.47
N ASP A 67 -20.05 22.80 -13.75
CA ASP A 67 -19.88 22.91 -12.29
C ASP A 67 -20.61 21.83 -11.48
N TYR A 68 -21.48 21.04 -12.13
CA TYR A 68 -22.27 19.99 -11.47
C TYR A 68 -21.62 18.61 -11.55
N HIS A 69 -20.67 18.40 -12.46
CA HIS A 69 -19.93 17.16 -12.64
C HIS A 69 -18.54 17.32 -12.06
N ARG A 70 -18.43 16.98 -10.77
CA ARG A 70 -17.20 17.13 -9.99
C ARG A 70 -16.86 15.82 -9.30
N ILE A 71 -15.58 15.53 -9.21
CA ILE A 71 -15.05 14.43 -8.41
C ILE A 71 -14.24 14.99 -7.25
N ILE A 72 -14.27 14.29 -6.13
CA ILE A 72 -13.42 14.60 -4.98
C ILE A 72 -12.22 13.67 -5.04
N THR A 73 -11.03 14.25 -5.13
CA THR A 73 -9.75 13.52 -5.20
C THR A 73 -8.77 14.10 -4.20
N THR A 74 -7.67 13.39 -3.94
CA THR A 74 -6.59 13.92 -3.09
C THR A 74 -5.90 15.10 -3.76
N ASP A 75 -5.64 16.17 -3.01
CA ASP A 75 -4.92 17.35 -3.52
C ASP A 75 -3.46 16.99 -3.87
N ARG A 76 -3.19 16.93 -5.17
CA ARG A 76 -1.87 16.59 -5.73
C ARG A 76 -0.80 17.61 -5.40
N GLN A 77 -1.16 18.90 -5.31
CA GLN A 77 -0.21 19.98 -5.03
C GLN A 77 0.17 19.99 -3.56
N GLN A 78 -0.80 19.77 -2.67
CA GLN A 78 -0.54 19.65 -1.24
C GLN A 78 0.32 18.41 -0.95
N LEU A 79 -0.02 17.27 -1.55
CA LEU A 79 0.78 16.04 -1.41
C LEU A 79 2.20 16.21 -1.95
N ALA A 80 2.36 16.83 -3.12
CA ALA A 80 3.69 17.11 -3.68
C ALA A 80 4.51 18.04 -2.77
N SER A 81 3.88 19.09 -2.23
CA SER A 81 4.53 20.01 -1.31
C SER A 81 4.97 19.30 -0.03
N PHE A 82 4.16 18.38 0.48
CA PHE A 82 4.53 17.54 1.62
C PHE A 82 5.74 16.65 1.32
N LEU A 83 5.70 15.91 0.21
CA LEU A 83 6.81 15.04 -0.20
C LEU A 83 8.10 15.83 -0.49
N GLU A 84 7.99 17.05 -1.00
CA GLU A 84 9.13 17.91 -1.28
C GLU A 84 9.89 18.29 0.01
N MET A 85 9.20 18.40 1.16
CA MET A 85 9.85 18.60 2.46
C MET A 85 10.70 17.40 2.90
N ILE A 86 10.41 16.20 2.39
CA ILE A 86 11.13 14.97 2.70
C ILE A 86 12.41 14.85 1.86
N VAL A 87 12.40 15.38 0.64
CA VAL A 87 13.51 15.23 -0.33
C VAL A 87 14.90 15.57 0.26
N PRO A 88 15.10 16.66 1.01
CA PRO A 88 16.40 16.97 1.62
C PRO A 88 16.91 15.93 2.62
N TYR A 89 15.99 15.15 3.20
CA TYR A 89 16.27 14.12 4.21
C TYR A 89 16.10 12.70 3.66
N ARG A 90 16.02 12.53 2.34
CA ARG A 90 15.73 11.24 1.70
C ARG A 90 16.69 10.12 2.12
N ASP A 91 17.94 10.46 2.44
CA ASP A 91 18.97 9.49 2.82
C ASP A 91 18.83 9.04 4.29
N ASP A 92 18.21 9.88 5.13
CA ASP A 92 17.84 9.56 6.52
C ASP A 92 16.50 8.81 6.59
N VAL A 93 15.66 8.95 5.56
CA VAL A 93 14.37 8.27 5.46
C VAL A 93 14.57 6.89 4.83
N ARG A 94 14.24 5.85 5.61
CA ARG A 94 14.33 4.48 5.12
C ARG A 94 13.36 4.20 3.97
N LEU A 95 12.10 4.61 4.13
CA LEU A 95 11.03 4.35 3.17
C LEU A 95 9.85 5.30 3.41
N VAL A 96 9.22 5.75 2.33
CA VAL A 96 7.93 6.44 2.29
C VAL A 96 6.93 5.51 1.65
N VAL A 97 5.86 5.14 2.37
CA VAL A 97 4.77 4.32 1.82
C VAL A 97 3.59 5.24 1.52
N LEU A 98 3.15 5.27 0.27
CA LEU A 98 2.05 6.12 -0.18
C LEU A 98 0.85 5.26 -0.56
N ASP A 99 -0.09 5.11 0.37
CA ASP A 99 -1.36 4.42 0.18
C ASP A 99 -2.48 5.42 -0.17
N VAL A 100 -2.44 5.91 -1.41
CA VAL A 100 -3.39 6.91 -1.92
C VAL A 100 -3.90 6.46 -3.29
N LEU A 101 -5.21 6.54 -3.51
CA LEU A 101 -5.81 6.28 -4.80
C LEU A 101 -5.53 7.44 -5.75
N LEU A 102 -4.71 7.17 -6.78
CA LEU A 102 -4.32 8.12 -7.81
C LEU A 102 -4.88 7.74 -9.19
N ASP A 103 -6.09 7.18 -9.23
CA ASP A 103 -6.69 6.55 -10.42
C ASP A 103 -7.28 7.54 -11.44
N LYS A 104 -7.47 8.80 -11.04
CA LYS A 104 -7.98 9.88 -11.90
C LYS A 104 -6.89 10.91 -12.21
N PRO A 105 -6.78 11.36 -13.47
CA PRO A 105 -5.94 12.48 -13.82
C PRO A 105 -6.33 13.75 -13.05
N SER A 106 -5.34 14.53 -12.63
CA SER A 106 -5.50 15.84 -11.99
C SER A 106 -4.44 16.82 -12.53
N PRO A 107 -4.75 18.13 -12.60
CA PRO A 107 -3.78 19.14 -13.03
C PRO A 107 -2.46 19.14 -12.24
N GLY A 108 -2.45 18.65 -11.00
CA GLY A 108 -1.25 18.58 -10.17
C GLY A 108 -0.36 17.35 -10.41
N ASP A 109 -0.76 16.41 -11.28
CA ASP A 109 -0.04 15.15 -11.47
C ASP A 109 1.41 15.38 -11.93
N SER A 110 1.67 16.34 -12.82
CA SER A 110 3.04 16.64 -13.27
C SER A 110 3.94 17.23 -12.17
N ILE A 111 3.37 17.86 -11.14
CA ILE A 111 4.12 18.35 -9.99
C ILE A 111 4.42 17.18 -9.07
N LEU A 112 3.41 16.37 -8.75
CA LEU A 112 3.57 15.19 -7.90
C LEU A 112 4.56 14.19 -8.50
N GLN A 113 4.47 13.91 -9.80
CA GLN A 113 5.37 13.01 -10.53
C GLN A 113 6.84 13.42 -10.36
N ARG A 114 7.15 14.71 -10.53
CA ARG A 114 8.52 15.23 -10.35
C ARG A 114 9.03 15.06 -8.93
N THR A 115 8.17 15.22 -7.92
CA THR A 115 8.58 15.02 -6.53
C THR A 115 8.75 13.54 -6.20
N VAL A 116 7.91 12.66 -6.72
CA VAL A 116 8.07 11.20 -6.62
C VAL A 116 9.40 10.75 -7.22
N GLU A 117 9.77 11.28 -8.39
CA GLU A 117 11.06 10.99 -9.05
C GLU A 117 12.28 11.41 -8.21
N LYS A 118 12.20 12.53 -7.48
CA LYS A 118 13.28 12.98 -6.58
C LYS A 118 13.51 12.02 -5.39
N LEU A 119 12.44 11.41 -4.89
CA LEU A 119 12.51 10.40 -3.83
C LEU A 119 13.02 9.04 -4.36
N GLY A 120 12.81 8.74 -5.65
CA GLY A 120 13.40 7.59 -6.31
C GLY A 120 12.97 6.26 -5.68
N ASP A 121 13.94 5.45 -5.26
CA ASP A 121 13.72 4.15 -4.62
C ASP A 121 13.15 4.25 -3.19
N LYS A 122 13.19 5.44 -2.57
CA LYS A 122 12.67 5.67 -1.22
C LYS A 122 11.16 5.73 -1.12
N ILE A 123 10.44 5.79 -2.23
CA ILE A 123 8.98 5.86 -2.23
C ILE A 123 8.37 4.58 -2.81
N LEU A 124 7.39 4.03 -2.09
CA LEU A 124 6.62 2.86 -2.46
C LEU A 124 5.16 3.28 -2.70
N GLY A 125 4.71 3.21 -3.94
CA GLY A 125 3.31 3.42 -4.29
C GLY A 125 2.48 2.16 -4.02
N ILE A 126 1.31 2.33 -3.40
CA ILE A 126 0.39 1.20 -3.18
C ILE A 126 -0.64 1.15 -4.30
N ASN A 127 -0.75 -0.04 -4.90
CA ASN A 127 -1.75 -0.36 -5.89
C ASN A 127 -2.84 -1.24 -5.30
N GLN A 128 -4.03 -1.16 -5.89
CA GLN A 128 -5.14 -2.04 -5.59
C GLN A 128 -5.50 -2.89 -6.79
N LEU A 129 -5.97 -4.10 -6.52
CA LEU A 129 -6.64 -4.92 -7.51
C LEU A 129 -8.07 -4.44 -7.74
N ASN A 130 -8.43 -4.34 -9.01
CA ASN A 130 -9.81 -4.17 -9.43
C ASN A 130 -10.64 -5.47 -9.25
N ASN A 131 -11.94 -5.38 -9.49
CA ASN A 131 -12.87 -6.51 -9.35
C ASN A 131 -12.57 -7.67 -10.33
N GLU A 132 -11.86 -7.41 -11.42
CA GLU A 132 -11.42 -8.39 -12.41
C GLU A 132 -10.04 -8.98 -12.05
N GLY A 133 -9.43 -8.49 -10.97
CA GLY A 133 -8.10 -8.85 -10.49
C GLY A 133 -6.95 -8.28 -11.32
N GLY A 134 -7.18 -7.30 -12.18
CA GLY A 134 -6.15 -6.42 -12.74
C GLY A 134 -5.70 -5.39 -11.71
N ILE A 135 -4.61 -4.67 -11.99
CA ILE A 135 -4.15 -3.54 -11.17
C ILE A 135 -4.85 -2.27 -11.67
N ASP A 136 -5.40 -1.46 -10.76
CA ASP A 136 -5.92 -0.15 -11.11
C ASP A 136 -4.81 0.76 -11.66
N SER A 137 -5.08 1.42 -12.79
CA SER A 137 -4.14 2.35 -13.38
C SER A 137 -4.00 3.60 -12.51
N THR A 138 -2.78 3.88 -12.06
CA THR A 138 -2.42 5.14 -11.39
C THR A 138 -1.98 6.17 -12.43
N ALA A 139 -2.37 7.44 -12.24
CA ALA A 139 -1.90 8.58 -13.01
C ALA A 139 -0.43 8.92 -12.72
N ILE A 140 0.11 8.43 -11.59
CA ILE A 140 1.50 8.65 -11.16
C ILE A 140 2.31 7.37 -11.31
N HIS A 141 3.48 7.49 -11.92
CA HIS A 141 4.44 6.41 -12.07
C HIS A 141 5.41 6.37 -10.89
N PHE A 142 5.25 5.37 -10.02
CA PHE A 142 6.19 5.08 -8.95
C PHE A 142 7.30 4.12 -9.39
N PRO A 143 8.57 4.37 -9.02
CA PRO A 143 9.68 3.44 -9.25
C PRO A 143 9.46 2.07 -8.60
N ASN A 144 8.92 2.07 -7.38
CA ASN A 144 8.57 0.87 -6.61
C ASN A 144 7.07 0.85 -6.34
N GLN A 145 6.45 -0.32 -6.55
CA GLN A 145 5.01 -0.52 -6.36
C GLN A 145 4.71 -1.84 -5.67
N ALA A 146 3.67 -1.86 -4.83
CA ALA A 146 3.23 -3.07 -4.15
C ALA A 146 1.70 -3.12 -3.99
N LEU A 147 1.17 -4.32 -3.79
CA LEU A 147 -0.26 -4.53 -3.55
C LEU A 147 -0.59 -4.56 -2.05
N ALA A 148 -1.64 -3.81 -1.66
CA ALA A 148 -2.24 -3.87 -0.33
C ALA A 148 -3.58 -4.63 -0.31
N ASN A 149 -3.83 -5.53 -1.27
CA ASN A 149 -5.05 -6.34 -1.24
C ASN A 149 -4.94 -7.48 -0.24
N TYR A 150 -5.87 -7.50 0.72
CA TYR A 150 -5.95 -8.52 1.75
C TYR A 150 -7.11 -9.48 1.49
N ARG A 151 -6.83 -10.78 1.53
CA ARG A 151 -7.87 -11.79 1.63
C ARG A 151 -8.35 -11.83 3.08
N SER A 152 -9.60 -11.47 3.30
CA SER A 152 -10.27 -11.66 4.59
C SER A 152 -11.34 -12.73 4.44
N ALA A 153 -11.51 -13.54 5.49
CA ALA A 153 -12.67 -14.41 5.65
C ALA A 153 -13.25 -14.15 7.04
N GLN A 154 -14.54 -13.82 7.11
CA GLN A 154 -15.27 -13.61 8.38
C GLN A 154 -14.60 -12.59 9.32
N GLY A 155 -13.99 -11.52 8.77
CA GLY A 155 -13.31 -10.48 9.56
C GLY A 155 -11.93 -10.88 10.11
N LEU A 156 -11.44 -12.08 9.75
CA LEU A 156 -10.08 -12.53 10.09
C LEU A 156 -9.14 -12.30 8.89
N PHE A 157 -7.97 -11.73 9.18
CA PHE A 157 -6.89 -11.59 8.21
C PHE A 157 -6.24 -12.96 7.97
N LEU A 158 -6.38 -13.49 6.76
CA LEU A 158 -5.71 -14.72 6.35
C LEU A 158 -4.21 -14.46 6.12
N LYS A 159 -3.42 -15.53 6.18
CA LYS A 159 -1.99 -15.55 5.87
C LYS A 159 -1.67 -14.73 4.61
N TYR A 160 -0.74 -13.79 4.73
CA TYR A 160 -0.35 -12.90 3.65
C TYR A 160 0.42 -13.66 2.56
N PRO A 161 -0.07 -13.71 1.31
CA PRO A 161 0.79 -14.10 0.21
C PRO A 161 1.88 -13.01 0.04
N LEU A 162 3.15 -13.40 0.00
CA LEU A 162 4.23 -12.46 -0.34
C LEU A 162 4.16 -12.02 -1.81
N LEU A 163 3.66 -12.92 -2.66
CA LEU A 163 3.40 -12.68 -4.08
C LEU A 163 1.94 -12.98 -4.38
N LEU A 164 1.23 -12.00 -4.93
CA LEU A 164 -0.13 -12.17 -5.40
C LEU A 164 -0.13 -12.53 -6.89
N LYS A 165 -0.97 -13.50 -7.27
CA LYS A 165 -0.98 -14.11 -8.62
C LYS A 165 0.41 -14.59 -9.10
N GLY A 166 1.33 -14.87 -8.17
CA GLY A 166 2.67 -15.38 -8.47
C GLY A 166 3.70 -14.35 -8.96
N HIS A 167 3.35 -13.08 -9.08
CA HIS A 167 4.28 -12.07 -9.64
C HIS A 167 4.20 -10.68 -8.99
N PHE A 168 3.05 -10.28 -8.42
CA PHE A 168 2.95 -8.96 -7.81
C PHE A 168 3.41 -8.99 -6.34
N PRO A 169 4.42 -8.21 -5.94
CA PRO A 169 4.84 -8.14 -4.55
C PRO A 169 3.75 -7.48 -3.70
N THR A 170 3.51 -8.03 -2.52
CA THR A 170 2.67 -7.36 -1.51
C THR A 170 3.50 -6.39 -0.69
N VAL A 171 2.84 -5.43 -0.04
CA VAL A 171 3.52 -4.40 0.77
C VAL A 171 4.55 -4.99 1.74
N PRO A 172 4.25 -6.06 2.50
CA PRO A 172 5.26 -6.66 3.37
C PRO A 172 6.50 -7.13 2.61
N LEU A 173 6.36 -7.76 1.43
CA LEU A 173 7.53 -8.19 0.66
C LEU A 173 8.35 -6.99 0.18
N ALA A 174 7.70 -5.98 -0.39
CA ALA A 174 8.37 -4.82 -0.96
C ALA A 174 9.09 -3.94 0.08
N MET A 175 8.62 -3.93 1.34
CA MET A 175 9.27 -3.17 2.41
C MET A 175 10.60 -3.79 2.90
N TYR A 176 10.85 -5.08 2.63
CA TYR A 176 12.04 -5.80 3.09
C TYR A 176 12.97 -6.25 1.95
N GLN A 177 12.66 -5.88 0.70
CA GLN A 177 13.56 -6.03 -0.46
C GLN A 177 14.49 -4.83 -0.56
#